data_AF-A0A7C5WS90-F1
#
_entry.id   AF-A0A7C5WS90-F1
#
_cell.length_a   1.000
_cell.length_b   1.000
_cell.length_c   1.000
_cell.angle_alpha   90.00
_cell.angle_beta   90.00
_cell.angle_gamma   90.00
#
_symmetry.space_group_name_H-M   'P 1'
#
loop_
_entity.id
_entity.type
_entity.pdbx_description
1 polymer ?
#
loop_
_entity_poly.entity_id
_entity_poly.type
_entity_poly.pdbx_seq_one_letter_code
_entity_poly.pdbx_strand_id
1 'polypeptide(L)'
;MSEETRVSGETTRETKIDVSKLVAIIPPASEIIGKKKESGISEKRIRIRFDKNLNKPIARVPSTIAQLIGIKSGDIVEVVVAGRKKAEFTAEVFEAKPGEEVVYVYPADLERQGVADNSIATIRKVKKS
;
A
#
# COMPACT_ATOMS: atom_id res chain seq x y z
N MET A 1 3.39 89.81 12.18
CA MET A 1 4.19 88.79 11.47
C MET A 1 4.27 87.60 12.40
N SER A 2 3.26 86.75 12.53
CA SER A 2 2.12 86.45 11.63
C SER A 2 2.52 85.72 10.33
N GLU A 3 1.68 84.75 9.95
CA GLU A 3 1.76 83.80 8.82
C GLU A 3 2.96 82.81 8.82
N GLU A 4 2.77 81.48 8.68
CA GLU A 4 1.58 80.66 9.03
C GLU A 4 2.02 79.33 9.73
N THR A 5 1.77 78.06 9.34
CA THR A 5 1.08 77.41 8.21
C THR A 5 0.42 76.08 8.64
N ARG A 6 -0.72 75.76 8.01
CA ARG A 6 -1.54 74.52 8.05
C ARG A 6 -0.83 73.32 7.35
N VAL A 7 -1.28 72.04 7.35
CA VAL A 7 -2.47 71.31 7.86
C VAL A 7 -2.19 69.77 7.98
N SER A 8 -3.10 69.03 8.64
CA SER A 8 -3.37 67.57 8.72
C SER A 8 -2.46 66.50 8.05
N GLY A 9 -2.36 65.32 8.69
CA GLY A 9 -1.72 64.15 8.05
C GLY A 9 -1.81 62.78 8.77
N GLU A 10 -2.80 62.51 9.64
CA GLU A 10 -2.93 61.19 10.29
C GLU A 10 -3.22 60.06 9.26
N THR A 11 -2.17 59.30 8.91
CA THR A 11 -2.28 58.17 7.97
C THR A 11 -2.41 56.86 8.75
N THR A 12 -3.64 56.56 9.19
CA THR A 12 -4.00 55.25 9.74
C THR A 12 -3.71 54.17 8.70
N ARG A 13 -2.66 53.37 8.91
CA ARG A 13 -2.27 52.30 8.00
C ARG A 13 -3.24 51.13 8.15
N GLU A 14 -4.29 51.12 7.34
CA GLU A 14 -5.19 49.98 7.21
C GLU A 14 -4.43 48.75 6.70
N THR A 15 -4.08 47.85 7.60
CA THR A 15 -3.48 46.55 7.26
C THR A 15 -4.52 45.68 6.55
N LYS A 16 -4.60 45.80 5.23
CA LYS A 16 -5.44 44.92 4.39
C LYS A 16 -5.07 43.46 4.69
N ILE A 17 -6.02 42.74 5.27
CA ILE A 17 -5.86 41.33 5.64
C ILE A 17 -5.82 40.51 4.34
N ASP A 18 -4.70 39.84 4.07
CA ASP A 18 -4.51 38.98 2.90
C ASP A 18 -5.50 37.81 2.88
N VAL A 19 -6.68 38.02 2.29
CA VAL A 19 -7.77 37.02 2.23
C VAL A 19 -7.30 35.71 1.61
N SER A 20 -6.34 35.77 0.67
CA SER A 20 -5.67 34.63 0.05
C SER A 20 -5.05 33.63 1.06
N LYS A 21 -4.60 34.11 2.22
CA LYS A 21 -4.03 33.26 3.28
C LYS A 21 -5.11 32.53 4.11
N LEU A 22 -6.33 33.08 4.17
CA LEU A 22 -7.49 32.41 4.79
C LEU A 22 -8.06 31.33 3.87
N VAL A 23 -8.08 31.56 2.55
CA VAL A 23 -8.50 30.55 1.56
C VAL A 23 -7.55 29.33 1.56
N ALA A 24 -6.26 29.56 1.84
CA ALA A 24 -5.24 28.50 1.93
C ALA A 24 -5.37 27.57 3.16
N ILE A 25 -6.33 27.81 4.08
CA ILE A 25 -6.56 26.94 5.25
C ILE A 25 -7.14 25.57 4.84
N ILE A 26 -7.84 25.49 3.71
CA ILE A 26 -8.34 24.23 3.14
C ILE A 26 -7.33 23.76 2.08
N PRO A 27 -6.55 22.68 2.32
CA PRO A 27 -5.65 22.16 1.29
C PRO A 27 -6.47 21.67 0.09
N PRO A 28 -5.96 21.83 -1.15
CA PRO A 28 -6.69 21.44 -2.35
C PRO A 28 -7.03 19.95 -2.29
N ALA A 29 -8.24 19.57 -2.73
CA ALA A 29 -8.79 18.22 -2.53
C ALA A 29 -7.87 17.09 -3.04
N SER A 30 -7.06 17.37 -4.07
CA SER A 30 -6.01 16.48 -4.59
C SER A 30 -4.99 16.03 -3.53
N GLU A 31 -4.58 16.90 -2.61
CA GLU A 31 -3.66 16.53 -1.52
C GLU A 31 -4.32 15.63 -0.48
N ILE A 32 -5.58 15.89 -0.15
CA ILE A 32 -6.37 15.10 0.81
C ILE A 32 -6.55 13.67 0.27
N ILE A 33 -6.80 13.54 -1.03
CA ILE A 33 -6.93 12.25 -1.73
C ILE A 33 -5.56 11.56 -1.88
N GLY A 34 -4.48 12.32 -2.14
CA GLY A 34 -3.12 11.80 -2.25
C GLY A 34 -2.60 11.19 -0.95
N LYS A 35 -2.62 11.96 0.15
CA LYS A 35 -2.08 11.54 1.46
C LYS A 35 -2.78 10.31 2.06
N LYS A 36 -4.02 10.00 1.64
CA LYS A 36 -4.76 8.82 2.12
C LYS A 36 -4.40 7.52 1.40
N LYS A 37 -3.45 7.54 0.45
CA LYS A 37 -3.09 6.40 -0.41
C LYS A 37 -1.68 5.83 -0.20
N GLU A 38 -1.05 6.14 0.93
CA GLU A 38 0.16 5.45 1.44
C GLU A 38 -0.12 4.02 1.94
N SER A 39 -1.28 3.44 1.60
CA SER A 39 -1.49 2.01 1.57
C SER A 39 -0.59 1.36 0.50
N GLY A 40 0.69 1.17 0.84
CA GLY A 40 1.66 0.43 0.04
C GLY A 40 1.11 -0.93 -0.40
N ILE A 41 1.56 -1.41 -1.56
CA ILE A 41 0.92 -2.45 -2.38
C ILE A 41 0.67 -3.75 -1.59
N SER A 42 -0.49 -3.82 -0.91
CA SER A 42 -0.82 -4.91 0.01
C SER A 42 -1.25 -6.20 -0.68
N GLU A 43 -1.47 -6.15 -1.99
CA GLU A 43 -1.88 -7.26 -2.83
C GLU A 43 -1.09 -7.25 -4.17
N LYS A 44 -0.51 -8.38 -4.57
CA LYS A 44 0.13 -8.57 -5.89
C LYS A 44 -0.49 -9.78 -6.58
N ARG A 45 -0.80 -9.65 -7.88
CA ARG A 45 -1.21 -10.76 -8.75
C ARG A 45 0.04 -11.42 -9.35
N ILE A 46 0.18 -12.73 -9.15
CA ILE A 46 1.35 -13.52 -9.56
C ILE A 46 0.94 -14.93 -10.00
N ARG A 47 1.91 -15.73 -10.45
CA ARG A 47 1.75 -17.16 -10.68
C ARG A 47 2.16 -17.96 -9.45
N ILE A 48 1.32 -18.91 -9.04
CA ILE A 48 1.65 -19.90 -8.00
C ILE A 48 2.09 -21.22 -8.65
N ARG A 49 2.99 -21.94 -7.99
CA ARG A 49 3.37 -23.33 -8.33
C ARG A 49 3.21 -24.24 -7.13
N PHE A 50 2.89 -25.50 -7.38
CA PHE A 50 2.75 -26.51 -6.33
C PHE A 50 4.10 -27.17 -6.01
N ASP A 51 4.54 -27.08 -4.75
CA ASP A 51 5.71 -27.83 -4.27
C ASP A 51 5.25 -28.99 -3.38
N LYS A 52 5.38 -30.22 -3.92
CA LYS A 52 4.96 -31.46 -3.24
C LYS A 52 5.90 -31.90 -2.12
N ASN A 53 7.04 -31.21 -1.91
CA ASN A 53 7.94 -31.45 -0.78
C ASN A 53 7.54 -30.68 0.49
N LEU A 54 6.62 -29.73 0.38
CA LEU A 54 6.05 -29.03 1.53
C LEU A 54 5.11 -29.99 2.29
N ASN A 55 5.43 -30.26 3.56
CA ASN A 55 4.62 -31.12 4.45
C ASN A 55 3.69 -30.33 5.39
N LYS A 56 3.52 -29.02 5.15
CA LYS A 56 2.79 -28.06 6.00
C LYS A 56 2.15 -26.97 5.11
N PRO A 57 1.09 -26.28 5.56
CA PRO A 57 0.48 -25.15 4.85
C PRO A 57 1.40 -23.91 4.87
N ILE A 58 2.41 -23.95 4.02
CA ILE A 58 3.44 -22.93 3.83
C ILE A 58 3.37 -22.39 2.41
N ALA A 59 3.60 -21.09 2.25
CA ALA A 59 3.84 -20.43 0.98
C ALA A 59 5.27 -19.88 0.98
N ARG A 60 6.14 -20.43 0.13
CA ARG A 60 7.51 -19.95 -0.06
C ARG A 60 7.47 -18.75 -1.02
N VAL A 61 7.78 -17.56 -0.52
CA VAL A 61 7.64 -16.28 -1.23
C VAL A 61 9.01 -15.70 -1.60
N PRO A 62 9.28 -15.33 -2.87
CA PRO A 62 10.46 -14.59 -3.26
C PRO A 62 10.65 -13.31 -2.44
N SER A 63 11.88 -13.06 -1.99
CA SER A 63 12.28 -11.85 -1.26
C SER A 63 11.81 -10.55 -1.91
N THR A 64 11.87 -10.46 -3.24
CA THR A 64 11.35 -9.32 -4.02
C THR A 64 9.85 -9.09 -3.83
N ILE A 65 9.03 -10.16 -3.88
CA ILE A 65 7.58 -10.08 -3.68
C ILE A 65 7.27 -9.78 -2.20
N ALA A 66 8.01 -10.40 -1.28
CA ALA A 66 7.84 -10.19 0.15
C ALA A 66 8.13 -8.74 0.55
N GLN A 67 9.19 -8.13 0.01
CA GLN A 67 9.52 -6.71 0.22
C GLN A 67 8.45 -5.77 -0.37
N LEU A 68 7.97 -6.03 -1.59
CA LEU A 68 6.94 -5.22 -2.24
C LEU A 68 5.60 -5.18 -1.47
N ILE A 69 5.24 -6.25 -0.77
CA ILE A 69 3.97 -6.39 -0.02
C ILE A 69 4.15 -6.16 1.49
N GLY A 70 5.39 -6.07 1.99
CA GLY A 70 5.68 -5.95 3.42
C GLY A 70 5.44 -7.25 4.22
N ILE A 71 5.65 -8.40 3.60
CA ILE A 71 5.57 -9.75 4.19
C ILE A 71 6.94 -10.13 4.78
N LYS A 72 6.94 -10.76 5.95
CA LYS A 72 8.08 -11.35 6.65
C LYS A 72 7.86 -12.87 6.79
N SER A 73 8.94 -13.62 6.97
CA SER A 73 8.84 -15.04 7.32
C SER A 73 8.08 -15.20 8.65
N GLY A 74 7.09 -16.09 8.67
CA GLY A 74 6.18 -16.30 9.81
C GLY A 74 4.90 -15.45 9.79
N ASP A 75 4.75 -14.47 8.88
CA ASP A 75 3.45 -13.82 8.66
C ASP A 75 2.43 -14.80 8.06
N ILE A 76 1.15 -14.53 8.28
CA ILE A 76 0.05 -15.23 7.57
C ILE A 76 -0.25 -14.47 6.27
N VAL A 77 -0.28 -15.21 5.17
CA VAL A 77 -0.64 -14.72 3.83
C VAL A 77 -1.87 -15.45 3.31
N GLU A 78 -2.78 -14.70 2.68
CA GLU A 78 -3.95 -15.27 2.01
C GLU A 78 -3.69 -15.28 0.50
N VAL A 79 -3.85 -16.46 -0.10
CA VAL A 79 -3.73 -16.70 -1.54
C VAL A 79 -5.13 -16.81 -2.10
N VAL A 80 -5.52 -15.83 -2.92
CA VAL A 80 -6.86 -15.73 -3.51
C VAL A 80 -6.79 -16.10 -5.00
N VAL A 81 -7.29 -17.28 -5.36
CA VAL A 81 -7.32 -17.78 -6.74
C VAL A 81 -8.67 -17.47 -7.38
N ALA A 82 -8.64 -16.86 -8.57
CA ALA A 82 -9.81 -16.46 -9.37
C ALA A 82 -10.88 -15.65 -8.59
N GLY A 83 -10.47 -14.93 -7.54
CA GLY A 83 -11.36 -14.09 -6.71
C GLY A 83 -12.36 -14.86 -5.82
N ARG A 84 -12.35 -16.20 -5.84
CA ARG A 84 -13.34 -17.05 -5.14
C ARG A 84 -12.72 -18.04 -4.17
N LYS A 85 -11.60 -18.65 -4.56
CA LYS A 85 -10.89 -19.68 -3.78
C LYS A 85 -9.87 -18.98 -2.90
N LYS A 86 -9.89 -19.24 -1.60
CA LYS A 86 -9.13 -18.51 -0.58
C LYS A 86 -8.45 -19.52 0.32
N ALA A 87 -7.13 -19.45 0.44
CA ALA A 87 -6.37 -20.30 1.34
C ALA A 87 -5.35 -19.46 2.13
N GLU A 88 -5.26 -19.71 3.43
CA GLU A 88 -4.29 -19.08 4.33
C GLU A 88 -3.07 -19.98 4.50
N PHE A 89 -1.88 -19.39 4.41
CA PHE A 89 -0.60 -20.08 4.55
C PHE A 89 0.36 -19.27 5.41
N THR A 90 1.30 -19.95 6.07
CA THR A 90 2.45 -19.30 6.70
C THR A 90 3.47 -18.92 5.61
N ALA A 91 3.89 -17.65 5.58
CA ALA A 91 4.91 -17.19 4.64
C ALA A 91 6.31 -17.66 5.06
N GLU A 92 7.07 -18.21 4.12
CA GLU A 92 8.50 -18.47 4.22
C GLU A 92 9.21 -17.65 3.14
N VAL A 93 9.97 -16.61 3.53
CA VAL A 93 10.67 -15.78 2.53
C VAL A 93 11.97 -16.46 2.11
N PHE A 94 12.18 -16.64 0.81
CA PHE A 94 13.40 -17.18 0.24
C PHE A 94 14.05 -16.21 -0.77
N GLU A 95 15.36 -16.33 -0.96
CA GLU A 95 16.08 -15.56 -1.98
C GLU A 95 15.89 -16.21 -3.35
N ALA A 96 15.21 -15.49 -4.25
CA ALA A 96 14.89 -15.95 -5.60
C ALA A 96 15.79 -15.28 -6.65
N LYS A 97 15.89 -15.87 -7.84
CA LYS A 97 16.68 -15.29 -8.94
C LYS A 97 16.00 -14.02 -9.49
N PRO A 98 16.77 -13.04 -10.00
CA PRO A 98 16.19 -11.88 -10.67
C PRO A 98 15.20 -12.28 -11.77
N GLY A 99 13.95 -11.82 -11.64
CA GLY A 99 12.84 -12.15 -12.56
C GLY A 99 11.96 -13.33 -12.14
N GLU A 100 12.27 -14.07 -11.07
CA GLU A 100 11.44 -15.18 -10.59
C GLU A 100 10.24 -14.69 -9.74
N GLU A 101 9.20 -14.17 -10.39
CA GLU A 101 7.93 -13.79 -9.74
C GLU A 101 6.98 -14.99 -9.48
N VAL A 102 7.53 -16.12 -9.01
CA VAL A 102 6.77 -17.36 -8.75
C VAL A 102 6.77 -17.68 -7.26
N VAL A 103 5.59 -17.97 -6.69
CA VAL A 103 5.44 -18.42 -5.30
C VAL A 103 5.11 -19.90 -5.25
N TYR A 104 5.85 -20.64 -4.42
CA TYR A 104 5.68 -22.07 -4.25
C TYR A 104 4.77 -22.33 -3.05
N VAL A 105 3.67 -23.06 -3.25
CA VAL A 105 2.60 -23.25 -2.24
C VAL A 105 2.34 -24.72 -1.97
N TYR A 106 1.91 -25.02 -0.75
CA TYR A 106 1.47 -26.35 -0.35
C TYR A 106 0.26 -26.81 -1.19
N PRO A 107 0.34 -27.94 -1.92
CA PRO A 107 -0.69 -28.33 -2.88
C PRO A 107 -2.01 -28.74 -2.24
N ALA A 108 -2.00 -29.48 -1.12
CA ALA A 108 -3.18 -30.25 -0.71
C ALA A 108 -4.43 -29.39 -0.46
N ASP A 109 -4.29 -28.20 0.14
CA ASP A 109 -5.43 -27.30 0.38
C ASP A 109 -5.91 -26.57 -0.88
N LEU A 110 -5.04 -26.41 -1.89
CA LEU A 110 -5.37 -25.83 -3.18
C LEU A 110 -5.97 -26.87 -4.13
N GLU A 111 -5.44 -28.10 -4.16
CA GLU A 111 -6.01 -29.26 -4.84
C GLU A 111 -7.41 -29.58 -4.27
N ARG A 112 -7.61 -29.53 -2.95
CA ARG A 112 -8.94 -29.62 -2.29
C ARG A 112 -9.91 -28.54 -2.76
N GLN A 113 -9.44 -27.31 -2.97
CA GLN A 113 -10.25 -26.24 -3.54
C GLN A 113 -10.40 -26.35 -5.08
N GLY A 114 -9.76 -27.31 -5.74
CA GLY A 114 -9.77 -27.47 -7.20
C GLY A 114 -9.01 -26.37 -7.94
N VAL A 115 -7.88 -25.92 -7.39
CA VAL A 115 -6.91 -25.05 -8.06
C VAL A 115 -5.91 -25.92 -8.81
N ALA A 116 -5.52 -25.50 -10.02
CA ALA A 116 -4.49 -26.18 -10.82
C ALA A 116 -3.10 -25.58 -10.59
N ASP A 117 -2.04 -26.33 -10.86
CA ASP A 117 -0.68 -25.81 -10.88
C ASP A 117 -0.50 -24.70 -11.95
N ASN A 118 0.48 -23.82 -11.77
CA ASN A 118 0.72 -22.61 -12.58
C ASN A 118 -0.47 -21.61 -12.67
N SER A 119 -1.46 -21.72 -11.76
CA SER A 119 -2.59 -20.78 -11.62
C SER A 119 -2.14 -19.34 -11.32
N ILE A 120 -2.99 -18.37 -11.68
CA ILE A 120 -2.82 -16.96 -11.31
C ILE A 120 -3.58 -16.70 -10.01
N ALA A 121 -2.88 -16.20 -8.99
CA ALA A 121 -3.42 -15.86 -7.69
C ALA A 121 -3.12 -14.40 -7.33
N THR A 122 -3.98 -13.79 -6.52
CA THR A 122 -3.65 -12.59 -5.76
C THR A 122 -3.11 -13.03 -4.39
N ILE A 123 -1.88 -12.65 -4.05
CA ILE A 123 -1.36 -12.81 -2.68
C ILE A 123 -1.57 -11.51 -1.93
N ARG A 124 -2.07 -11.62 -0.70
CA ARG A 124 -2.23 -10.49 0.22
C ARG A 124 -1.77 -10.84 1.64
N LYS A 125 -1.25 -9.85 2.36
CA LYS A 125 -0.85 -10.00 3.76
C LYS A 125 -2.08 -9.93 4.68
N VAL A 126 -2.31 -10.96 5.49
CA VAL A 126 -3.36 -10.93 6.51
C VAL A 126 -2.88 -10.10 7.69
N LYS A 127 -3.40 -8.88 7.83
CA LYS A 127 -3.29 -8.15 9.10
C LYS A 127 -4.32 -8.74 10.07
N LYS A 128 -3.87 -9.50 11.07
CA LYS A 128 -4.67 -9.69 12.28
C LYS A 128 -4.84 -8.32 12.95
N SER A 129 -6.09 -8.00 13.29
CA SER A 129 -6.46 -6.82 14.10
C SER A 129 -6.33 -7.13 15.58
#